data_AF-A0A1C5CUM6-F1
#
_entry.id   AF-A0A1C5CUM6-F1
#
_cell.length_a   1.000
_cell.length_b   1.000
_cell.length_c   1.000
_cell.angle_alpha   90.00
_cell.angle_beta   90.00
_cell.angle_gamma   90.00
#
_symmetry.space_group_name_H-M   'P 1'
#
loop_
_entity.id
_entity.type
_entity.pdbx_description
1 polymer ?
#
loop_
_entity_poly.entity_id
_entity_poly.type
_entity_poly.pdbx_seq_one_letter_code
_entity_poly.pdbx_strand_id
1 'polypeptide(L)'
;MRQHDGSGWGVSKWVWAGARVRHPDYYRALVCLSRDGGDAVAVRGFDLADRAFVYGGSRVGEAKTQTGWIGVRTVVIGTDFGPGSLTDAGHPRTVAGGDAAPRWKQPTWSSRPRQEMWRLGADTTRHHTTPGFEPDFVSRWLDFFRSEMYLLNPGATLDKVDVPDDSSACTHLRHPIVTLKSDWLGQRVGSLPAFDFDAFLAGDRTADVLYTRKSERLWPGTPGPATI
;
A
#
# COMPACT_ATOMS: atom_id res chain seq x y z
N MET A 1 37.51 -21.63 -35.36
CA MET A 1 36.78 -22.87 -35.05
C MET A 1 37.19 -23.36 -33.66
N ARG A 2 36.30 -23.16 -32.67
CA ARG A 2 36.17 -23.82 -31.35
C ARG A 2 35.04 -23.05 -30.64
N GLN A 3 33.82 -23.45 -30.96
CA GLN A 3 32.88 -24.13 -30.06
C GLN A 3 32.17 -23.13 -29.13
N HIS A 4 31.01 -22.67 -29.62
CA HIS A 4 29.93 -22.13 -28.81
C HIS A 4 29.48 -23.22 -27.84
N ASP A 5 29.64 -22.98 -26.54
CA ASP A 5 28.86 -23.65 -25.53
C ASP A 5 27.47 -23.00 -25.49
N GLY A 6 26.46 -23.76 -25.94
CA GLY A 6 25.06 -23.35 -25.99
C GLY A 6 24.42 -23.24 -24.61
N SER A 7 24.95 -22.37 -23.74
CA SER A 7 24.34 -22.03 -22.47
C SER A 7 23.71 -20.64 -22.56
N GLY A 8 22.48 -20.61 -23.08
CA GLY A 8 21.63 -19.42 -23.11
C GLY A 8 21.20 -19.04 -21.70
N TRP A 9 22.10 -18.46 -20.91
CA TRP A 9 21.79 -17.88 -19.61
C TRP A 9 21.87 -16.37 -19.75
N GLY A 10 20.72 -15.75 -20.02
CA GLY A 10 20.59 -14.31 -19.94
C GLY A 10 20.97 -13.84 -18.53
N VAL A 11 21.85 -12.85 -18.44
CA VAL A 11 22.04 -12.08 -17.21
C VAL A 11 20.66 -11.65 -16.75
N SER A 12 20.17 -12.15 -15.61
CA SER A 12 18.83 -11.80 -15.12
C SER A 12 18.77 -10.28 -14.94
N LYS A 13 17.89 -9.61 -15.70
CA LYS A 13 17.79 -8.15 -15.66
C LYS A 13 16.92 -7.79 -14.48
N TRP A 14 17.54 -7.19 -13.46
CA TRP A 14 16.80 -6.57 -12.37
C TRP A 14 16.39 -5.17 -12.80
N VAL A 15 15.10 -4.88 -12.67
CA VAL A 15 14.49 -3.59 -12.97
C VAL A 15 14.08 -2.92 -11.66
N TRP A 16 14.34 -1.62 -11.55
CA TRP A 16 13.86 -0.82 -10.43
C TRP A 16 12.33 -0.79 -10.41
N ALA A 17 11.74 -1.21 -9.28
CA ALA A 17 10.29 -1.24 -9.07
C ALA A 17 9.85 -0.26 -7.97
N GLY A 18 10.67 0.75 -7.67
CA GLY A 18 10.39 1.78 -6.67
C GLY A 18 11.05 1.53 -5.31
N ALA A 19 10.82 2.48 -4.40
CA ALA A 19 11.23 2.36 -3.01
C ALA A 19 10.17 2.94 -2.08
N ARG A 20 10.12 2.41 -0.85
CA ARG A 20 9.35 2.97 0.26
C ARG A 20 10.33 3.61 1.23
N VAL A 21 10.51 4.93 1.09
CA VAL A 21 11.39 5.70 1.97
C VAL A 21 10.68 5.95 3.29
N ARG A 22 11.41 5.80 4.39
CA ARG A 22 10.89 6.06 5.73
C ARG A 22 10.78 7.55 5.98
N HIS A 23 9.58 8.02 6.31
CA HIS A 23 9.32 9.39 6.74
C HIS A 23 9.38 9.48 8.28
N PRO A 24 9.70 10.64 8.90
CA PRO A 24 10.14 11.92 8.31
C PRO A 24 11.65 12.07 8.14
N ASP A 25 12.44 11.14 8.65
CA ASP A 25 13.88 11.33 8.72
C ASP A 25 14.61 10.91 7.42
N TYR A 26 13.96 10.15 6.53
CA TYR A 26 14.45 9.76 5.20
C TYR A 26 15.81 9.04 5.19
N TYR A 27 16.19 8.37 6.29
CA TYR A 27 17.47 7.64 6.35
C TYR A 27 17.39 6.20 5.83
N ARG A 28 16.18 5.63 5.69
CA ARG A 28 15.98 4.22 5.34
C ARG A 28 14.99 4.08 4.21
N ALA A 29 15.22 3.09 3.35
CA ALA A 29 14.27 2.71 2.31
C ALA A 29 14.10 1.19 2.23
N LEU A 30 12.91 0.75 1.82
CA LEU A 30 12.68 -0.59 1.29
C LEU A 30 12.71 -0.47 -0.23
N VAL A 31 13.76 -0.99 -0.85
CA VAL A 31 13.95 -0.97 -2.31
C VAL A 31 13.29 -2.21 -2.91
N CYS A 32 12.44 -2.01 -3.90
CA CYS A 32 11.78 -3.06 -4.65
C CYS A 32 12.47 -3.26 -6.00
N LEU A 33 12.84 -4.51 -6.30
CA LEU A 33 13.46 -4.89 -7.57
C LEU A 33 12.64 -6.00 -8.21
N SER A 34 12.29 -5.84 -9.47
CA SER A 34 11.57 -6.85 -10.25
C SER A 34 12.54 -7.56 -11.19
N ARG A 35 12.44 -8.88 -11.30
CA ARG A 35 13.18 -9.63 -12.30
C ARG A 35 12.41 -9.56 -13.62
N ASP A 36 13.10 -9.16 -14.67
CA ASP A 36 12.56 -9.01 -16.03
C ASP A 36 11.36 -8.04 -16.17
N GLY A 37 11.06 -7.24 -15.13
CA GLY A 37 10.02 -6.22 -15.16
C GLY A 37 8.60 -6.70 -14.90
N GLY A 38 8.43 -7.91 -14.33
CA GLY A 38 7.14 -8.42 -13.87
C GLY A 38 6.58 -7.70 -12.62
N ASP A 39 5.41 -8.14 -12.18
CA ASP A 39 4.72 -7.59 -10.99
C ASP A 39 5.24 -8.16 -9.66
N ALA A 40 5.98 -9.28 -9.70
CA ALA A 40 6.70 -9.81 -8.56
C ALA A 40 7.97 -9.00 -8.28
N VAL A 41 8.21 -8.70 -7.00
CA VAL A 41 9.37 -7.94 -6.56
C VAL A 41 10.09 -8.66 -5.43
N ALA A 42 11.41 -8.59 -5.44
CA ALA A 42 12.22 -8.80 -4.26
C ALA A 42 12.38 -7.46 -3.53
N VAL A 43 12.25 -7.47 -2.20
CA VAL A 43 12.39 -6.27 -1.37
C VAL A 43 13.67 -6.35 -0.55
N ARG A 44 14.43 -5.26 -0.49
CA ARG A 44 15.67 -5.16 0.28
C ARG A 44 15.75 -3.86 1.07
N GLY A 45 16.22 -3.95 2.31
CA GLY A 45 16.55 -2.77 3.11
C GLY A 45 17.74 -2.00 2.52
N PHE A 46 17.62 -0.68 2.45
CA PHE A 46 18.63 0.24 1.95
C PHE A 46 18.87 1.38 2.95
N ASP A 47 20.15 1.68 3.19
CA ASP A 47 20.60 2.85 3.94
C ASP A 47 20.82 4.02 2.98
N LEU A 48 20.08 5.11 3.17
CA LEU A 48 20.21 6.29 2.30
C LEU A 48 21.42 7.16 2.65
N ALA A 49 21.90 7.10 3.90
CA ALA A 49 23.11 7.81 4.31
C ALA A 49 24.37 7.10 3.78
N ASP A 50 24.46 5.78 3.99
CA ASP A 50 25.60 4.97 3.53
C ASP A 50 25.49 4.58 2.05
N ARG A 51 24.34 4.85 1.42
CA ARG A 51 24.01 4.50 0.03
C ARG A 51 24.25 3.03 -0.29
N ALA A 52 23.93 2.16 0.68
CA ALA A 52 24.24 0.75 0.63
C ALA A 52 23.03 -0.10 1.02
N PHE A 53 22.94 -1.30 0.43
CA PHE A 53 22.04 -2.32 0.95
C PHE A 53 22.49 -2.74 2.34
N VAL A 54 21.53 -2.89 3.24
CA VAL A 54 21.80 -3.25 4.63
C VAL A 54 22.19 -4.72 4.69
N TYR A 55 23.45 -5.00 5.04
CA TYR A 55 23.97 -6.37 5.17
C TYR A 55 23.22 -7.13 6.26
N GLY A 56 22.69 -8.32 5.93
CA GLY A 56 21.85 -9.10 6.85
C GLY A 56 20.52 -8.42 7.18
N GLY A 57 20.12 -7.37 6.46
CA GLY A 57 18.85 -6.66 6.68
C GLY A 57 17.63 -7.35 6.07
N SER A 58 16.49 -6.65 6.09
CA SER A 58 15.22 -7.17 5.55
C SER A 58 15.37 -7.60 4.11
N ARG A 59 15.02 -8.85 3.85
CA ARG A 59 14.92 -9.42 2.52
C ARG A 59 13.60 -10.16 2.39
N VAL A 60 12.85 -9.80 1.37
CA VAL A 60 11.68 -10.57 0.92
C VAL A 60 12.05 -11.20 -0.43
N GLY A 61 11.72 -12.48 -0.58
CA GLY A 61 11.87 -13.20 -1.84
C GLY A 61 11.02 -12.57 -2.94
N GLU A 62 11.26 -12.99 -4.19
CA GLU A 62 10.46 -12.53 -5.32
C GLU A 62 9.04 -13.08 -5.21
N ALA A 63 8.08 -12.17 -5.03
CA ALA A 63 6.65 -12.43 -5.01
C ALA A 63 5.90 -11.12 -5.26
N LYS A 64 4.60 -11.15 -5.56
CA LYS A 64 3.78 -9.92 -5.52
C LYS A 64 3.74 -9.45 -4.08
N THR A 65 4.57 -8.46 -3.79
CA THR A 65 4.86 -8.06 -2.42
C THR A 65 4.43 -6.63 -2.21
N GLN A 66 3.73 -6.39 -1.12
CA GLN A 66 3.32 -5.08 -0.66
C GLN A 66 4.04 -4.77 0.64
N THR A 67 4.62 -3.58 0.72
CA THR A 67 5.30 -3.12 1.92
C THR A 67 5.00 -1.66 2.19
N GLY A 68 5.03 -1.29 3.46
CA GLY A 68 4.98 0.09 3.88
C GLY A 68 5.40 0.26 5.33
N TRP A 69 5.81 1.48 5.67
CA TRP A 69 6.16 1.86 7.03
C TRP A 69 4.88 2.22 7.79
N ILE A 70 4.77 1.78 9.03
CA ILE A 70 3.69 2.13 9.99
C ILE A 70 4.31 2.63 11.31
N GLY A 71 5.34 3.46 11.17
CA GLY A 71 6.14 3.99 12.27
C GLY A 71 7.65 3.97 12.01
N VAL A 72 8.42 4.57 12.92
CA VAL A 72 9.88 4.76 12.80
C VAL A 72 10.64 3.43 12.68
N ARG A 73 10.08 2.39 13.31
CA ARG A 73 10.70 1.07 13.46
C ARG A 73 9.76 -0.04 13.05
N THR A 74 8.64 0.24 12.39
CA THR A 74 7.64 -0.80 12.12
C THR A 74 7.31 -0.80 10.64
N VAL A 75 7.41 -1.98 10.04
CA VAL A 75 7.08 -2.23 8.63
C VAL A 75 6.00 -3.27 8.57
N VAL A 76 5.12 -3.07 7.62
CA VAL A 76 4.11 -4.00 7.19
C VAL A 76 4.57 -4.68 5.90
N ILE A 77 4.43 -6.02 5.82
CA ILE A 77 4.82 -6.81 4.65
C ILE A 77 3.75 -7.86 4.30
N GLY A 78 3.17 -7.73 3.11
CA GLY A 78 2.35 -8.73 2.44
C GLY A 78 3.15 -9.41 1.36
N THR A 79 3.32 -10.72 1.48
CA THR A 79 4.07 -11.53 0.53
C THR A 79 3.60 -12.97 0.60
N ASP A 80 4.20 -13.85 -0.19
CA ASP A 80 3.96 -15.28 -0.09
C ASP A 80 4.56 -15.83 1.22
N PHE A 81 3.68 -16.14 2.17
CA PHE A 81 4.01 -16.82 3.43
C PHE A 81 3.84 -18.34 3.33
N GLY A 82 3.54 -18.87 2.15
CA GLY A 82 3.22 -20.27 1.90
C GLY A 82 1.75 -20.51 1.56
N PRO A 83 1.31 -21.79 1.56
CA PRO A 83 -0.03 -22.17 1.09
C PRO A 83 -1.17 -21.37 1.74
N GLY A 84 -2.07 -20.84 0.91
CA GLY A 84 -3.24 -20.06 1.35
C GLY A 84 -2.95 -18.59 1.67
N SER A 85 -1.69 -18.14 1.63
CA SER A 85 -1.31 -16.74 1.92
C SER A 85 -1.57 -15.77 0.77
N LEU A 86 -1.78 -16.27 -0.45
CA LEU A 86 -2.01 -15.47 -1.66
C LEU A 86 -3.44 -15.64 -2.19
N THR A 87 -3.96 -14.63 -2.88
CA THR A 87 -5.18 -14.70 -3.70
C THR A 87 -4.94 -15.54 -4.94
N ASP A 88 -6.00 -15.87 -5.67
CA ASP A 88 -5.88 -16.64 -6.92
C ASP A 88 -5.11 -15.85 -8.00
N ALA A 89 -5.10 -14.51 -7.88
CA ALA A 89 -4.29 -13.61 -8.71
C ALA A 89 -2.85 -13.40 -8.17
N GLY A 90 -2.47 -14.10 -7.09
CA GLY A 90 -1.12 -14.06 -6.51
C GLY A 90 -0.83 -12.89 -5.57
N HIS A 91 -1.82 -12.08 -5.19
CA HIS A 91 -1.66 -10.97 -4.24
C HIS A 91 -1.75 -11.47 -2.79
N PRO A 92 -1.07 -10.86 -1.81
CA PRO A 92 -1.15 -11.31 -0.42
C PRO A 92 -2.57 -11.16 0.17
N ARG A 93 -3.14 -12.25 0.71
CA ARG A 93 -4.42 -12.27 1.46
C ARG A 93 -4.29 -11.78 2.89
N THR A 94 -3.06 -11.70 3.38
CA THR A 94 -2.76 -11.34 4.74
C THR A 94 -1.44 -10.65 4.74
N VAL A 95 -1.25 -9.79 5.72
CA VAL A 95 0.07 -9.28 5.94
C VAL A 95 0.47 -9.24 7.40
N ALA A 96 1.78 -9.17 7.59
CA ALA A 96 2.42 -9.19 8.89
C ALA A 96 3.10 -7.85 9.18
N GLY A 97 2.93 -7.35 10.40
CA GLY A 97 3.71 -6.25 10.94
C GLY A 97 4.97 -6.76 11.67
N GLY A 98 6.05 -6.00 11.65
CA GLY A 98 7.23 -6.29 12.46
C GLY A 98 8.21 -5.14 12.61
N ASP A 99 9.10 -5.31 13.58
CA ASP A 99 10.15 -4.35 13.86
C ASP A 99 11.22 -4.35 12.76
N ALA A 100 11.38 -3.19 12.14
CA ALA A 100 12.58 -2.76 11.46
C ALA A 100 13.71 -2.54 12.49
N ALA A 101 14.54 -3.56 12.72
CA ALA A 101 15.57 -3.57 13.77
C ALA A 101 16.51 -2.32 13.75
N PRO A 102 17.05 -1.86 14.90
CA PRO A 102 17.81 -0.60 15.00
C PRO A 102 19.17 -0.61 14.30
N ARG A 103 19.75 -1.79 14.10
CA ARG A 103 21.05 -2.01 13.42
C ARG A 103 21.04 -3.23 12.50
N TRP A 104 19.85 -3.72 12.11
CA TRP A 104 19.62 -4.80 11.14
C TRP A 104 20.79 -5.77 10.93
N LYS A 105 21.22 -6.49 11.98
CA LYS A 105 22.14 -7.62 11.78
C LYS A 105 21.43 -8.88 11.34
N GLN A 106 20.15 -9.09 11.70
CA GLN A 106 19.19 -10.02 11.09
C GLN A 106 17.74 -9.70 11.51
N PRO A 107 16.85 -9.27 10.60
CA PRO A 107 15.45 -9.66 10.66
C PRO A 107 15.32 -11.01 9.94
N THR A 108 15.31 -12.11 10.67
CA THR A 108 14.84 -13.35 10.08
C THR A 108 13.33 -13.19 9.94
N TRP A 109 12.85 -12.77 8.75
CA TRP A 109 11.45 -13.03 8.39
C TRP A 109 11.38 -14.52 8.05
N SER A 110 11.39 -15.34 9.11
CA SER A 110 11.44 -16.79 9.01
C SER A 110 10.05 -17.32 8.67
N SER A 111 9.56 -17.08 7.45
CA SER A 111 8.37 -17.76 6.87
C SER A 111 7.12 -17.88 7.76
N ARG A 112 7.05 -17.10 8.85
CA ARG A 112 6.05 -17.19 9.91
C ARG A 112 5.97 -15.81 10.57
N PRO A 113 4.80 -15.15 10.49
CA PRO A 113 4.54 -13.93 11.24
C PRO A 113 4.85 -14.15 12.71
N ARG A 114 5.60 -13.24 13.35
CA ARG A 114 5.84 -13.30 14.81
C ARG A 114 4.56 -13.04 15.62
N GLN A 115 3.50 -12.55 14.98
CA GLN A 115 2.16 -12.36 15.53
C GLN A 115 1.14 -12.56 14.40
N GLU A 116 0.03 -13.26 14.66
CA GLU A 116 -1.11 -13.35 13.74
C GLU A 116 -1.67 -11.94 13.52
N MET A 117 -1.44 -11.35 12.34
CA MET A 117 -2.14 -11.55 11.06
C MET A 117 -3.46 -10.79 11.04
N TRP A 118 -3.39 -9.55 10.61
CA TRP A 118 -4.56 -8.87 10.08
C TRP A 118 -4.98 -9.60 8.81
N ARG A 119 -6.11 -10.32 8.88
CA ARG A 119 -6.70 -11.07 7.75
C ARG A 119 -7.40 -10.15 6.75
N LEU A 120 -6.84 -8.98 6.53
CA LEU A 120 -7.17 -8.16 5.39
C LEU A 120 -5.96 -8.23 4.46
N GLY A 121 -6.16 -8.65 3.21
CA GLY A 121 -5.12 -8.37 2.22
C GLY A 121 -5.00 -6.86 2.21
N ALA A 122 -3.95 -6.30 2.78
CA ALA A 122 -3.77 -4.88 2.74
C ALA A 122 -2.70 -4.54 1.76
N ASP A 123 -3.14 -3.75 0.82
CA ASP A 123 -2.45 -3.54 -0.41
C ASP A 123 -1.59 -2.30 -0.37
N THR A 124 -1.92 -1.41 0.55
CA THR A 124 -1.16 -0.21 0.87
C THR A 124 -1.24 0.07 2.37
N THR A 125 -0.16 0.62 2.93
CA THR A 125 -0.19 1.26 4.24
C THR A 125 0.21 2.72 4.13
N ARG A 126 -0.34 3.55 5.01
CA ARG A 126 -0.01 4.97 5.08
C ARG A 126 0.17 5.38 6.53
N HIS A 127 1.41 5.72 6.87
CA HIS A 127 1.76 6.35 8.14
C HIS A 127 1.73 7.86 7.98
N HIS A 128 0.90 8.54 8.76
CA HIS A 128 0.94 9.99 8.85
C HIS A 128 1.99 10.42 9.86
N THR A 129 2.65 11.55 9.62
CA THR A 129 3.84 11.97 10.39
C THR A 129 3.78 13.42 10.85
N THR A 130 2.60 14.01 10.75
CA THR A 130 2.34 15.34 11.32
C THR A 130 2.40 15.21 12.83
N PRO A 131 3.27 15.96 13.52
CA PRO A 131 3.37 15.91 14.97
C PRO A 131 2.01 16.12 15.64
N GLY A 132 1.59 15.18 16.49
CA GLY A 132 0.29 15.20 17.18
C GLY A 132 -0.88 14.67 16.33
N PHE A 133 -0.62 14.18 15.13
CA PHE A 133 -1.56 13.47 14.27
C PHE A 133 -0.82 12.47 13.37
N GLU A 134 -0.56 11.29 13.94
CA GLU A 134 0.18 10.20 13.29
C GLU A 134 -0.65 8.91 13.10
N PRO A 135 -1.88 8.95 12.57
CA PRO A 135 -2.63 7.72 12.30
C PRO A 135 -1.94 6.84 11.26
N ASP A 136 -2.09 5.53 11.45
CA ASP A 136 -1.73 4.50 10.49
C ASP A 136 -2.98 3.98 9.79
N PHE A 137 -2.95 3.90 8.46
CA PHE A 137 -4.03 3.32 7.67
C PHE A 137 -3.58 2.07 6.93
N VAL A 138 -4.54 1.17 6.79
CA VAL A 138 -4.43 -0.13 6.13
C VAL A 138 -5.61 -0.24 5.16
N SER A 139 -5.36 -0.52 3.89
CA SER A 139 -6.42 -0.61 2.87
C SER A 139 -6.45 -1.97 2.20
N ARG A 140 -7.65 -2.54 2.03
CA ARG A 140 -7.88 -3.82 1.34
C ARG A 140 -8.60 -3.62 0.03
N TRP A 141 -8.03 -4.06 -1.09
CA TRP A 141 -8.79 -4.13 -2.35
C TRP A 141 -9.77 -5.31 -2.31
N LEU A 142 -11.01 -5.01 -2.66
CA LEU A 142 -12.04 -6.02 -2.91
C LEU A 142 -11.98 -6.49 -4.36
N ASP A 143 -11.70 -5.55 -5.26
CA ASP A 143 -11.46 -5.75 -6.68
C ASP A 143 -10.67 -4.54 -7.24
N PHE A 144 -10.57 -4.40 -8.56
CA PHE A 144 -9.82 -3.32 -9.20
C PHE A 144 -10.37 -1.90 -8.93
N PHE A 145 -11.64 -1.78 -8.54
CA PHE A 145 -12.32 -0.48 -8.39
C PHE A 145 -12.73 -0.18 -6.96
N ARG A 146 -12.87 -1.21 -6.12
CA ARG A 146 -13.33 -1.11 -4.75
C ARG A 146 -12.25 -1.50 -3.75
N SER A 147 -12.14 -0.72 -2.69
CA SER A 147 -11.28 -0.96 -1.55
C SER A 147 -11.91 -0.50 -0.25
N GLU A 148 -11.61 -1.20 0.83
CA GLU A 148 -11.94 -0.79 2.19
C GLU A 148 -10.72 -0.13 2.83
N MET A 149 -10.92 0.92 3.63
CA MET A 149 -9.87 1.60 4.39
C MET A 149 -10.11 1.41 5.88
N TYR A 150 -9.04 1.16 6.63
CA TYR A 150 -9.08 0.91 8.07
C TYR A 150 -8.06 1.78 8.78
N LEU A 151 -8.44 2.33 9.93
CA LEU A 151 -7.53 2.90 10.91
C LEU A 151 -6.91 1.76 11.71
N LEU A 152 -5.57 1.75 11.79
CA LEU A 152 -4.82 0.84 12.64
C LEU A 152 -4.65 1.46 14.02
N ASN A 153 -5.28 0.83 15.00
CA ASN A 153 -5.23 1.24 16.39
C ASN A 153 -4.09 0.56 17.16
N PRO A 154 -3.71 1.11 18.34
CA PRO A 154 -2.86 0.40 19.29
C PRO A 154 -3.40 -1.00 19.61
N GLY A 155 -2.51 -1.99 19.69
CA GLY A 155 -2.90 -3.38 19.89
C GLY A 155 -3.33 -4.12 18.61
N ALA A 156 -3.11 -3.52 17.43
CA ALA A 156 -3.38 -4.10 16.12
C ALA A 156 -4.88 -4.38 15.83
N THR A 157 -5.77 -3.61 16.46
CA THR A 157 -7.19 -3.59 16.08
C THR A 157 -7.41 -2.65 14.89
N LEU A 158 -8.47 -2.91 14.12
CA LEU A 158 -8.79 -2.18 12.90
C LEU A 158 -10.20 -1.60 12.99
N ASP A 159 -10.31 -0.28 12.86
CA ASP A 159 -11.61 0.39 12.73
C ASP A 159 -11.84 0.72 11.26
N LYS A 160 -12.97 0.28 10.69
CA LYS A 160 -13.30 0.60 9.30
C LYS A 160 -13.58 2.10 9.19
N VAL A 161 -12.90 2.77 8.26
CA VAL A 161 -13.20 4.14 7.86
C VAL A 161 -14.43 4.07 6.97
N ASP A 162 -15.55 4.64 7.42
CA ASP A 162 -16.86 4.54 6.77
C ASP A 162 -16.98 5.48 5.56
N VAL A 163 -16.20 5.17 4.53
CA VAL A 163 -16.25 5.79 3.20
C VAL A 163 -16.75 4.77 2.18
N PRO A 164 -17.33 5.19 1.05
CA PRO A 164 -17.78 4.25 0.01
C PRO A 164 -16.60 3.40 -0.49
N ASP A 165 -16.81 2.09 -0.63
CA ASP A 165 -15.74 1.19 -1.05
C ASP A 165 -15.22 1.51 -2.46
N ASP A 166 -16.03 2.13 -3.33
CA ASP A 166 -15.61 2.53 -4.68
C ASP A 166 -14.87 3.88 -4.72
N SER A 167 -14.81 4.62 -3.61
CA SER A 167 -14.12 5.91 -3.51
C SER A 167 -12.60 5.74 -3.37
N SER A 168 -11.85 6.84 -3.49
CA SER A 168 -10.48 6.90 -2.98
C SER A 168 -10.39 7.94 -1.88
N ALA A 169 -10.05 7.49 -0.68
CA ALA A 169 -9.89 8.34 0.49
C ALA A 169 -8.41 8.53 0.84
N CYS A 170 -8.08 9.70 1.35
CA CYS A 170 -6.81 9.96 2.00
C CYS A 170 -7.01 10.93 3.16
N THR A 171 -5.99 11.08 3.99
CA THR A 171 -5.95 12.13 5.00
C THR A 171 -4.94 13.20 4.62
N HIS A 172 -5.33 14.45 4.80
CA HIS A 172 -4.46 15.61 4.79
C HIS A 172 -4.56 16.31 6.13
N LEU A 173 -3.52 16.17 6.97
CA LEU A 173 -3.62 16.54 8.39
C LEU A 173 -4.87 15.86 8.98
N ARG A 174 -5.57 16.53 9.91
CA ARG A 174 -6.79 16.03 10.56
C ARG A 174 -8.04 16.09 9.67
N HIS A 175 -7.90 15.95 8.36
CA HIS A 175 -9.04 15.96 7.44
C HIS A 175 -9.02 14.74 6.52
N PRO A 176 -9.96 13.78 6.71
CA PRO A 176 -10.31 12.83 5.66
C PRO A 176 -10.82 13.58 4.43
N ILE A 177 -10.26 13.26 3.28
CA ILE A 177 -10.66 13.79 1.97
C ILE A 177 -11.03 12.60 1.10
N VAL A 178 -12.24 12.61 0.55
CA VAL A 178 -12.80 11.47 -0.20
C VAL A 178 -13.07 11.89 -1.63
N THR A 179 -12.42 11.24 -2.59
CA THR A 179 -12.74 11.43 -4.02
C THR A 179 -13.85 10.46 -4.41
N LEU A 180 -15.00 10.99 -4.78
CA LEU A 180 -16.20 10.19 -5.04
C LEU A 180 -16.18 9.55 -6.43
N LYS A 181 -16.48 8.26 -6.51
CA LYS A 181 -16.77 7.53 -7.76
C LYS A 181 -18.26 7.23 -7.95
N SER A 182 -19.06 7.43 -6.91
CA SER A 182 -20.52 7.40 -6.92
C SER A 182 -21.05 8.54 -6.04
N ASP A 183 -22.33 8.90 -6.20
CA ASP A 183 -22.98 9.90 -5.36
C ASP A 183 -23.00 9.43 -3.89
N TRP A 184 -22.67 10.32 -2.95
CA TRP A 184 -22.59 10.01 -1.52
C TRP A 184 -22.85 11.24 -0.66
N LEU A 185 -23.65 11.10 0.40
CA LEU A 185 -24.00 12.20 1.34
C LEU A 185 -24.52 13.47 0.64
N GLY A 186 -25.33 13.30 -0.42
CA GLY A 186 -25.85 14.40 -1.23
C GLY A 186 -24.83 15.06 -2.17
N GLN A 187 -23.57 14.60 -2.19
CA GLN A 187 -22.53 15.05 -3.11
C GLN A 187 -22.46 14.14 -4.33
N ARG A 188 -22.17 14.73 -5.49
CA ARG A 188 -22.14 14.01 -6.77
C ARG A 188 -20.80 13.33 -7.03
N VAL A 189 -20.80 12.27 -7.84
CA VAL A 189 -19.58 11.66 -8.38
C VAL A 189 -18.57 12.71 -8.88
N GLY A 190 -17.30 12.49 -8.54
CA GLY A 190 -16.19 13.40 -8.84
C GLY A 190 -16.09 14.61 -7.90
N SER A 191 -16.98 14.75 -6.92
CA SER A 191 -16.83 15.74 -5.84
C SER A 191 -15.77 15.30 -4.84
N LEU A 192 -15.28 16.26 -4.05
CA LEU A 192 -14.22 16.09 -3.06
C LEU A 192 -14.66 16.64 -1.68
N PRO A 193 -15.56 15.94 -0.95
CA PRO A 193 -15.85 16.26 0.43
C PRO A 193 -14.63 16.03 1.34
N ALA A 194 -14.46 16.95 2.29
CA ALA A 194 -13.54 16.81 3.41
C ALA A 194 -14.32 16.83 4.73
N PHE A 195 -13.77 16.18 5.75
CA PHE A 195 -14.40 16.04 7.05
C PHE A 195 -13.41 16.43 8.15
N ASP A 196 -13.89 16.72 9.35
CA ASP A 196 -13.05 16.68 10.55
C ASP A 196 -12.77 15.21 10.93
N PHE A 197 -11.52 14.87 11.22
CA PHE A 197 -11.12 13.48 11.45
C PHE A 197 -11.84 12.82 12.63
N ASP A 198 -11.87 13.49 13.79
CA ASP A 198 -12.39 12.88 15.02
C ASP A 198 -13.91 12.80 14.95
N ALA A 199 -14.56 13.87 14.46
CA ALA A 199 -16.00 13.88 14.26
C ALA A 199 -16.43 12.80 13.26
N PHE A 200 -15.69 12.63 12.16
CA PHE A 200 -15.97 11.61 11.16
C PHE A 200 -15.89 10.19 11.74
N LEU A 201 -14.85 9.88 12.51
CA LEU A 201 -14.72 8.57 13.17
C LEU A 201 -15.82 8.36 14.24
N ALA A 202 -16.29 9.43 14.88
CA ALA A 202 -17.41 9.38 15.82
C ALA A 202 -18.80 9.25 15.14
N GLY A 203 -18.85 9.29 13.80
CA GLY A 203 -20.09 9.09 13.03
C GLY A 203 -20.67 10.36 12.39
N ASP A 204 -20.05 11.53 12.59
CA ASP A 204 -20.45 12.76 11.90
C ASP A 204 -20.18 12.63 10.38
N ARG A 205 -21.12 13.11 9.58
CA ARG A 205 -21.06 13.09 8.11
C ARG A 205 -21.22 14.49 7.52
N THR A 206 -21.05 15.53 8.35
CA THR A 206 -20.99 16.92 7.92
C THR A 206 -19.73 17.17 7.13
N ALA A 207 -19.89 17.47 5.84
CA ALA A 207 -18.77 17.64 4.91
C ALA A 207 -18.53 19.12 4.58
N ASP A 208 -17.27 19.54 4.62
CA ASP A 208 -16.81 20.72 3.90
C ASP A 208 -16.45 20.31 2.47
N VAL A 209 -17.26 20.76 1.50
CA VAL A 209 -17.10 20.34 0.11
C VAL A 209 -16.03 21.20 -0.58
N LEU A 210 -14.83 20.66 -0.72
CA LEU A 210 -13.70 21.37 -1.33
C LEU A 210 -13.88 21.57 -2.84
N TYR A 211 -14.55 20.62 -3.49
CA TYR A 211 -14.88 20.67 -4.90
C TYR A 211 -16.19 19.93 -5.19
N THR A 212 -17.06 20.57 -5.97
CA THR A 212 -18.24 19.94 -6.54
C THR A 212 -18.08 19.87 -8.04
N ARG A 213 -18.25 18.68 -8.62
CA ARG A 213 -18.32 18.54 -10.08
C ARG A 213 -19.53 19.31 -10.61
N LYS A 214 -19.28 20.41 -11.33
CA LYS A 214 -20.32 21.06 -12.14
C LYS A 214 -20.57 20.19 -13.38
N SER A 215 -21.83 20.12 -13.83
CA SER A 215 -22.42 19.19 -14.81
C SER A 215 -21.52 18.66 -15.94
N GLU A 216 -21.89 17.47 -16.43
CA GLU A 216 -21.23 16.70 -17.46
C GLU A 216 -20.74 17.50 -18.68
N ARG A 217 -19.43 17.52 -18.86
CA ARG A 217 -18.85 17.35 -20.18
C ARG A 217 -18.06 16.06 -20.16
N LEU A 218 -18.70 14.96 -20.49
CA LEU A 218 -17.96 13.83 -21.03
C LEU A 218 -17.25 14.34 -22.28
N TRP A 219 -16.02 13.89 -22.50
CA TRP A 219 -15.31 14.17 -23.75
C TRP A 219 -16.23 13.84 -24.93
N PRO A 220 -16.46 14.74 -25.90
CA PRO A 220 -17.31 14.44 -27.04
C PRO A 220 -16.60 13.36 -27.87
N GLY A 221 -17.05 12.10 -27.78
CA GLY A 221 -16.45 11.03 -28.58
C GLY A 221 -16.76 9.58 -28.24
N THR A 222 -17.57 9.23 -27.24
CA THR A 222 -17.94 7.82 -27.03
C THR A 222 -19.23 7.49 -27.81
N PRO A 223 -19.20 6.61 -28.82
CA PRO A 223 -20.42 6.06 -29.40
C PRO A 223 -21.15 5.24 -28.33
N GLY A 224 -22.47 5.36 -28.25
CA GLY A 224 -23.29 4.54 -27.36
C GLY A 224 -23.12 3.04 -27.63
N PRO A 225 -23.49 2.18 -26.67
CA PRO A 225 -23.35 0.74 -26.82
C PRO A 225 -24.14 0.25 -28.03
N ALA A 226 -23.47 -0.50 -28.91
CA ALA A 226 -24.14 -1.23 -29.97
C ALA A 226 -25.04 -2.29 -29.33
N THR A 227 -26.34 -2.20 -29.58
CA THR A 227 -27.30 -3.27 -29.29
C THR A 227 -26.88 -4.51 -30.08
N ILE A 228 -26.75 -5.64 -29.39
CA ILE A 228 -26.77 -6.99 -29.98
C ILE A 228 -28.12 -7.59 -29.64
#